data_AF-A0A0G1D1Z9-F1
#
_entry.id   AF-A0A0G1D1Z9-F1
#
_cell.length_a   1.000
_cell.length_b   1.000
_cell.length_c   1.000
_cell.angle_alpha   90.00
_cell.angle_beta   90.00
_cell.angle_gamma   90.00
#
_symmetry.space_group_name_H-M   'P 1'
#
loop_
_entity.id
_entity.type
_entity.pdbx_description
1 polymer ?
#
loop_
_entity_poly.entity_id
_entity_poly.type
_entity_poly.pdbx_seq_one_letter_code
_entity_poly.pdbx_strand_id
1 'polypeptide(L)'
;MDKFIEKIEKKFKVPDRAADKVHMKAEKVHGGYLIYESRLKWDDEKEWIKIEAAKIIFRKNPEKFLIYWKRASGKWEFYAGCRSFASALNIIDKDSHGCFWG
;
A
#
# COMPACT_ATOMS: atom_id res chain seq x y z
N MET A 1 13.86 8.66 -9.91
CA MET A 1 12.62 7.99 -9.48
C MET A 1 12.85 7.50 -8.04
N ASP A 2 11.84 7.53 -7.16
CA ASP A 2 12.01 7.26 -5.73
C ASP A 2 12.19 5.75 -5.50
N LYS A 3 13.37 5.34 -5.01
CA LYS A 3 13.75 3.92 -4.84
C LYS A 3 12.77 3.14 -3.96
N PHE A 4 12.05 3.80 -3.05
CA PHE A 4 11.05 3.12 -2.22
C PHE A 4 9.77 2.83 -3.00
N ILE A 5 9.33 3.75 -3.87
CA ILE A 5 8.16 3.55 -4.73
C ILE A 5 8.41 2.39 -5.68
N GLU A 6 9.56 2.40 -6.38
CA GLU A 6 9.94 1.29 -7.28
C GLU A 6 9.94 -0.06 -6.57
N LYS A 7 10.40 -0.08 -5.31
CA LYS A 7 10.43 -1.30 -4.50
C LYS A 7 9.03 -1.76 -4.06
N ILE A 8 8.11 -0.84 -3.79
CA ILE A 8 6.70 -1.16 -3.50
C ILE A 8 6.04 -1.73 -4.75
N GLU A 9 6.11 -1.02 -5.87
CA GLU A 9 5.44 -1.41 -7.12
C GLU A 9 5.97 -2.74 -7.66
N LYS A 10 7.28 -2.99 -7.52
CA LYS A 10 7.87 -4.29 -7.87
C LYS A 10 7.40 -5.42 -6.95
N LYS A 11 7.19 -5.15 -5.66
CA LYS A 11 6.78 -6.16 -4.67
C LYS A 11 5.32 -6.57 -4.87
N PHE A 12 4.44 -5.62 -5.16
CA PHE A 12 3.01 -5.86 -5.34
C PHE A 12 2.60 -5.86 -6.82
N LYS A 13 3.49 -6.31 -7.70
CA LYS A 13 3.22 -6.36 -9.14
C LYS A 13 2.02 -7.28 -9.39
N VAL A 14 1.00 -6.74 -10.04
CA VAL A 14 -0.20 -7.47 -10.46
C VAL A 14 0.17 -8.44 -11.59
N PRO A 15 -0.42 -9.65 -11.65
CA PRO A 15 -0.20 -10.56 -12.77
C PRO A 15 -0.52 -9.91 -14.12
N ASP A 16 0.25 -10.24 -15.16
CA ASP A 16 0.15 -9.59 -16.47
C ASP A 16 -1.27 -9.67 -17.07
N ARG A 17 -2.02 -10.74 -16.77
CA ARG A 17 -3.43 -10.93 -17.16
C ARG A 17 -4.41 -9.88 -16.61
N ALA A 18 -4.04 -9.16 -15.56
CA ALA A 18 -4.87 -8.16 -14.90
C ALA A 18 -4.22 -6.76 -14.92
N ALA A 19 -3.03 -6.65 -15.51
CA ALA A 19 -2.27 -5.42 -15.57
C ALA A 19 -2.91 -4.36 -16.46
N ASP A 20 -3.92 -4.70 -17.27
CA ASP A 20 -4.72 -3.77 -18.06
C ASP A 20 -5.82 -3.07 -17.25
N LYS A 21 -6.24 -3.66 -16.12
CA LYS A 21 -7.40 -3.21 -15.33
C LYS A 21 -7.05 -2.75 -13.93
N VAL A 22 -5.96 -3.26 -13.38
CA VAL A 22 -5.55 -3.04 -11.99
C VAL A 22 -4.05 -2.85 -11.90
N HIS A 23 -3.64 -1.85 -11.13
CA HIS A 23 -2.25 -1.57 -10.80
C HIS A 23 -2.11 -1.32 -9.30
N MET A 24 -1.09 -1.91 -8.67
CA MET A 24 -0.63 -1.46 -7.37
C MET A 24 0.38 -0.35 -7.56
N LYS A 25 0.07 0.82 -6.99
CA LYS A 25 0.89 2.01 -7.07
C LYS A 25 1.23 2.52 -5.69
N ALA A 26 2.25 3.36 -5.61
CA ALA A 26 2.57 4.07 -4.40
C ALA A 26 2.79 5.55 -4.67
N GLU A 27 2.44 6.37 -3.69
CA GLU A 27 2.75 7.79 -3.71
C GLU A 27 3.40 8.23 -2.40
N LYS A 28 4.22 9.26 -2.49
CA LYS A 28 4.89 9.83 -1.33
C LYS A 28 3.89 10.69 -0.56
N VAL A 29 3.84 10.48 0.74
CA VAL A 29 3.02 11.29 1.66
C VAL A 29 3.92 11.90 2.73
N HIS A 30 3.37 12.78 3.55
CA HIS A 30 4.13 13.36 4.65
C HIS A 30 4.69 12.27 5.56
N GLY A 31 6.03 12.20 5.63
CA GLY A 31 6.73 11.25 6.48
C GLY A 31 6.61 9.79 6.03
N GLY A 32 6.25 9.48 4.78
CA GLY A 32 5.99 8.10 4.40
C GLY A 32 5.59 7.85 2.95
N TYR A 33 4.94 6.71 2.74
CA TYR A 33 4.38 6.28 1.48
C TYR A 33 2.97 5.71 1.68
N LEU A 34 2.07 6.01 0.76
CA LEU A 34 0.74 5.44 0.65
C LEU A 34 0.74 4.43 -0.50
N ILE A 35 0.25 3.22 -0.24
CA ILE A 35 0.06 2.14 -1.20
C ILE A 35 -1.43 2.08 -1.52
N TYR A 36 -1.76 2.04 -2.80
CA TYR A 36 -3.14 2.01 -3.26
C TYR A 36 -3.29 1.17 -4.52
N GLU A 37 -4.46 0.57 -4.64
CA GLU A 37 -4.94 0.00 -5.88
C GLU A 37 -5.45 1.13 -6.77
N SER A 38 -4.92 1.20 -7.98
CA SER A 38 -5.48 1.99 -9.07
C SER A 38 -6.20 1.02 -10.00
N ARG A 39 -7.51 1.19 -10.16
CA ARG A 39 -8.32 0.31 -11.01
C ARG A 39 -9.39 1.08 -11.76
N LEU A 40 -9.91 0.48 -12.82
CA LEU A 40 -11.15 0.95 -13.44
C LEU A 40 -12.31 0.84 -12.47
N LYS A 41 -13.17 1.86 -12.48
CA LYS A 41 -14.42 1.84 -11.74
C LYS A 41 -15.31 0.73 -12.30
N TRP A 42 -16.07 0.07 -11.42
CA TRP A 42 -16.84 -1.11 -11.80
C TRP A 42 -18.05 -0.79 -12.69
N ASP A 43 -18.57 0.44 -12.58
CA ASP A 43 -19.72 0.98 -13.32
C ASP A 43 -19.30 1.93 -14.46
N ASP A 44 -18.02 2.28 -14.56
CA ASP A 44 -17.47 3.13 -15.63
C ASP A 44 -16.03 2.72 -15.96
N GLU A 45 -15.87 2.00 -17.08
CA GLU A 45 -14.59 1.52 -17.59
C GLU A 45 -13.67 2.63 -18.12
N LYS A 46 -14.09 3.90 -18.08
CA LYS A 46 -13.26 5.06 -18.46
C LYS A 46 -12.70 5.80 -17.23
N GLU A 47 -13.26 5.58 -16.05
CA GLU A 47 -12.86 6.25 -14.83
C GLU A 47 -11.89 5.37 -14.02
N TRP A 48 -10.68 5.87 -13.77
CA TRP A 48 -9.73 5.23 -12.86
C TRP A 48 -9.91 5.76 -11.44
N ILE A 49 -10.16 4.86 -10.50
CA ILE A 49 -10.28 5.17 -9.07
C ILE A 49 -9.03 4.72 -8.31
N LYS A 50 -8.79 5.37 -7.16
CA LYS A 50 -7.76 4.99 -6.19
C LYS A 50 -8.42 4.41 -4.94
N ILE A 51 -8.04 3.18 -4.57
CA ILE A 51 -8.46 2.51 -3.35
C ILE A 51 -7.23 2.37 -2.45
N GLU A 52 -7.21 3.10 -1.36
CA GLU A 52 -6.09 3.11 -0.41
C GLU A 52 -6.01 1.78 0.35
N ALA A 53 -4.87 1.10 0.29
CA ALA A 53 -4.66 -0.19 0.91
C ALA A 53 -3.86 -0.09 2.22
N ALA A 54 -2.67 0.51 2.15
CA ALA A 54 -1.74 0.57 3.28
C ALA A 54 -0.96 1.87 3.31
N LYS A 55 -0.55 2.31 4.50
CA LYS A 55 0.31 3.49 4.67
C LYS A 55 1.50 3.15 5.54
N ILE A 56 2.70 3.47 5.06
CA ILE A 56 3.97 3.27 5.78
C ILE A 56 4.51 4.64 6.19
N ILE A 57 4.75 4.86 7.48
CA ILE A 57 5.30 6.11 8.02
C ILE A 57 6.68 5.85 8.66
N PHE A 58 7.64 6.72 8.38
CA PHE A 58 8.98 6.72 8.95
C PHE A 58 8.99 7.42 10.30
N ARG A 59 9.66 6.83 11.31
CA ARG A 59 9.96 7.48 12.59
C ARG A 59 11.42 7.30 12.98
N LYS A 60 11.91 8.22 13.83
CA LYS A 60 13.27 8.19 14.42
C LYS A 60 13.40 7.25 15.64
N ASN A 61 12.33 6.53 15.99
CA ASN A 61 12.22 5.63 17.14
C ASN A 61 12.76 4.22 16.82
N PRO A 62 12.89 3.29 17.81
CA PRO A 62 13.44 1.94 17.58
C PRO A 62 12.72 1.14 16.49
N GLU A 63 11.42 1.37 16.30
CA GLU A 63 10.67 0.95 15.12
C GLU A 63 10.70 2.07 14.08
N LYS A 64 11.48 1.86 13.01
CA LYS A 64 11.74 2.86 11.97
C LYS A 64 10.55 3.02 11.01
N PHE A 65 9.71 1.99 10.89
CA PHE A 65 8.61 1.93 9.93
C PHE A 65 7.32 1.50 10.65
N LEU A 66 6.31 2.36 10.61
CA LEU A 66 4.98 2.09 11.14
C LEU A 66 4.03 1.82 9.98
N ILE A 67 3.25 0.76 10.07
CA ILE A 67 2.27 0.34 9.08
C ILE A 67 0.89 0.68 9.61
N TYR A 68 0.08 1.29 8.76
CA TYR A 68 -1.30 1.62 9.02
C TYR A 68 -2.20 1.01 7.95
N TRP A 69 -3.39 0.59 8.35
CA TRP A 69 -4.45 0.14 7.48
C TRP A 69 -5.64 1.10 7.57
N LYS A 70 -6.45 1.16 6.53
CA LYS A 70 -7.63 2.03 6.50
C LYS A 70 -8.88 1.19 6.77
N ARG A 71 -9.59 1.51 7.84
CA ARG A 71 -10.88 0.84 8.13
C ARG A 71 -11.97 1.29 7.16
N ALA A 72 -13.06 0.51 7.10
CA ALA A 72 -14.29 0.89 6.42
C ALA A 72 -14.84 2.26 6.86
N SER A 73 -14.56 2.69 8.09
CA SER A 73 -14.92 4.04 8.57
C SER A 73 -14.07 5.17 7.96
N GLY A 74 -13.12 4.85 7.07
CA GLY A 74 -12.19 5.80 6.45
C GLY A 74 -11.00 6.23 7.33
N LYS A 75 -10.91 5.73 8.57
CA LYS A 75 -9.87 6.10 9.53
C LYS A 75 -8.65 5.20 9.38
N TRP A 76 -7.46 5.79 9.50
CA TRP A 76 -6.19 5.07 9.54
C TRP A 76 -5.93 4.55 10.94
N GLU A 77 -5.69 3.25 11.06
CA GLU A 77 -5.34 2.62 12.34
C GLU A 77 -3.97 1.99 12.27
N PHE A 78 -3.26 2.05 13.39
CA PHE A 78 -1.95 1.40 13.51
C PHE A 78 -2.13 -0.11 13.41
N TYR A 79 -1.30 -0.74 12.59
CA TYR A 79 -1.29 -2.18 12.39
C TYR A 79 -0.08 -2.83 13.07
N ALA A 80 1.13 -2.40 12.68
CA ALA A 80 2.38 -2.93 13.23
C ALA A 80 3.57 -1.99 13.00
N GLY A 81 4.63 -2.19 13.78
CA GLY A 81 5.92 -1.51 13.62
C GLY A 81 7.02 -2.50 13.24
N CYS A 82 8.03 -2.04 12.49
CA CYS A 82 9.20 -2.85 12.17
C CYS A 82 10.45 -2.00 11.90
N ARG A 83 11.62 -2.66 11.85
CA ARG A 83 12.93 -1.99 11.74
C ARG A 83 13.39 -1.74 10.31
N SER A 84 12.80 -2.43 9.32
CA SER A 84 13.23 -2.32 7.92
C SER A 84 12.04 -2.17 6.98
N PHE A 85 12.26 -1.47 5.88
CA PHE A 85 11.23 -1.31 4.84
C PHE A 85 10.81 -2.65 4.22
N ALA A 86 11.77 -3.56 4.03
CA ALA A 86 11.47 -4.89 3.47
C ALA A 86 10.55 -5.70 4.41
N SER A 87 10.77 -5.59 5.72
CA SER A 87 9.87 -6.17 6.72
C SER A 87 8.48 -5.55 6.65
N ALA A 88 8.38 -4.24 6.45
CA ALA A 88 7.09 -3.57 6.31
C ALA A 88 6.31 -4.11 5.11
N LEU A 89 6.97 -4.24 3.95
CA LEU A 89 6.34 -4.81 2.77
C LEU A 89 5.92 -6.26 2.97
N ASN A 90 6.72 -7.09 3.64
CA ASN A 90 6.35 -8.49 3.91
C ASN A 90 5.16 -8.62 4.87
N ILE A 91 5.03 -7.71 5.85
CA ILE A 91 3.87 -7.69 6.73
C ILE A 91 2.59 -7.37 5.93
N ILE A 92 2.66 -6.38 5.05
CA ILE A 92 1.53 -5.99 4.18
C ILE A 92 1.20 -7.11 3.18
N ASP A 93 2.21 -7.74 2.57
CA ASP A 93 2.07 -8.84 1.62
C ASP A 93 1.43 -10.09 2.24
N LYS A 94 1.84 -10.45 3.46
CA LYS A 94 1.29 -11.60 4.17
C LYS A 94 -0.17 -11.38 4.58
N ASP A 95 -0.56 -10.13 4.81
CA ASP A 95 -1.89 -9.70 5.22
C ASP A 95 -2.62 -10.68 6.15
N SER A 96 -1.99 -11.04 7.28
CA SER A 96 -2.46 -12.14 8.13
C SER A 96 -3.84 -11.93 8.76
N HIS A 97 -4.37 -10.71 8.69
CA HIS A 97 -5.68 -10.35 9.22
C HIS A 97 -6.67 -9.87 8.13
N GLY A 98 -6.29 -9.91 6.85
CA GLY A 98 -7.14 -9.43 5.74
C GLY A 98 -7.44 -7.93 5.81
N CYS A 99 -6.49 -7.13 6.28
CA CYS A 99 -6.65 -5.70 6.51
C CYS A 99 -6.26 -4.83 5.30
N PHE A 100 -5.52 -5.36 4.33
CA PHE A 100 -4.92 -4.56 3.24
C PHE A 100 -5.52 -4.88 1.87
N TRP A 101 -5.88 -6.14 1.61
CA TRP A 101 -6.31 -6.61 0.28
C TRP A 101 -7.76 -7.11 0.21
N GLY A 102 -8.56 -6.83 1.25
CA GLY A 102 -9.96 -7.25 1.37
C GLY A 102 -10.89 -6.59 0.37
#